data_AF-A0A4U1ER98-F1
#
_entry.id   AF-A0A4U1ER98-F1
#
_cell.length_a   1.000
_cell.length_b   1.000
_cell.length_c   1.000
_cell.angle_alpha   90.00
_cell.angle_beta   90.00
_cell.angle_gamma   90.00
#
_symmetry.space_group_name_H-M   'P 1'
#
loop_
_entity.id
_entity.type
_entity.pdbx_description
1 polymer ?
#
loop_
_entity_poly.entity_id
_entity_poly.type
_entity_poly.pdbx_seq_one_letter_code
_entity_poly.pdbx_strand_id
1 'polypeptide(L)' 'VFQLLTDMKEQRKESGKNKHSSGQQNLNTITYETLKYISKTPCRHQSPEIVREFLTAVKSHKLTK' A
#
# COMPACT_ATOMS: atom_id res chain seq x y z
N VAL A 1 -0.93 3.65 -1.68
CA VAL A 1 -1.40 2.29 -1.32
C VAL A 1 -0.31 1.48 -0.61
N PHE A 2 0.88 1.31 -1.19
CA PHE A 2 1.95 0.51 -0.57
C PHE A 2 2.33 0.97 0.85
N GLN A 3 2.61 2.26 1.04
CA GLN A 3 2.91 2.83 2.36
C GLN A 3 1.78 2.57 3.36
N LEU A 4 0.54 2.94 3.01
CA LEU A 4 -0.65 2.71 3.83
C LEU A 4 -0.77 1.24 4.31
N LEU A 5 -0.63 0.26 3.41
CA LEU A 5 -0.74 -1.16 3.77
C LEU A 5 0.42 -1.62 4.67
N THR A 6 1.58 -0.99 4.55
CA THR A 6 2.74 -1.25 5.40
C THR A 6 2.51 -0.68 6.80
N ASP A 7 2.05 0.57 6.91
CA ASP A 7 1.73 1.22 8.19
C ASP A 7 0.62 0.44 8.94
N MET A 8 -0.42 0.02 8.21
CA MET A 8 -1.50 -0.81 8.78
C MET A 8 -0.96 -2.14 9.32
N LYS A 9 0.01 -2.78 8.63
CA LYS A 9 0.63 -4.02 9.12
C LYS A 9 1.42 -3.78 10.41
N GLU A 10 2.08 -2.64 10.55
CA GLU A 10 2.86 -2.28 11.73
C GLU A 10 1.95 -2.00 12.94
N GLN A 11 0.91 -1.17 12.77
CA GLN A 11 -0.09 -0.91 13.81
C GLN A 11 -0.78 -2.18 14.33
N ARG A 12 -0.96 -3.18 13.46
CA ARG A 12 -1.55 -4.48 13.82
C ARG A 12 -0.62 -5.38 14.63
N LYS A 13 0.71 -5.16 14.61
CA LYS A 13 1.64 -5.87 15.51
C LYS A 13 1.49 -5.41 16.96
N GLU A 14 1.12 -4.14 17.15
CA GLU A 14 0.92 -3.51 18.46
C GLU A 14 -0.46 -3.83 19.03
N SER A 15 -1.46 -4.01 18.17
CA SER A 15 -2.84 -4.34 18.55
C SER A 15 -3.03 -5.84 18.76
N GLY A 16 -3.08 -6.28 20.02
CA GLY A 16 -3.37 -7.67 20.41
C GLY A 16 -4.66 -8.26 19.82
N LYS A 17 -4.68 -9.60 19.73
CA LYS A 17 -5.58 -10.45 18.95
C LYS A 17 -7.07 -10.40 19.38
N ASN A 18 -7.87 -9.47 18.86
CA ASN A 18 -9.33 -9.64 18.81
C ASN A 18 -9.70 -10.54 17.61
N LYS A 19 -9.65 -11.86 17.83
CA LYS A 19 -9.34 -12.85 16.79
C LYS A 19 -10.53 -13.50 16.05
N HIS A 20 -11.78 -13.08 16.24
CA HIS A 20 -12.93 -13.95 15.88
C HIS A 20 -14.00 -13.38 14.94
N SER A 21 -13.73 -12.32 14.18
CA SER A 21 -14.66 -11.88 13.11
C SER A 21 -14.18 -12.36 11.73
N SER A 22 -15.11 -12.92 10.94
CA SER A 22 -14.89 -13.26 9.53
C SER A 22 -14.47 -12.02 8.70
N GLY A 23 -15.01 -10.84 9.02
CA GLY A 23 -14.61 -9.58 8.40
C GLY A 23 -13.14 -9.26 8.66
N GLN A 24 -12.64 -9.54 9.87
CA GLN A 24 -11.25 -9.30 10.23
C GLN A 24 -10.30 -10.27 9.51
N GLN A 25 -10.72 -11.52 9.32
CA GLN A 25 -9.98 -12.51 8.52
C GLN A 25 -9.92 -12.11 7.05
N ASN A 26 -11.04 -11.73 6.45
CA ASN A 26 -11.10 -11.25 5.06
C ASN A 26 -10.17 -10.06 4.83
N LEU A 27 -10.18 -9.10 5.77
CA LEU A 27 -9.30 -7.93 5.72
C LEU A 27 -7.81 -8.34 5.82
N ASN A 28 -7.46 -9.28 6.68
CA ASN A 28 -6.08 -9.76 6.78
C ASN A 28 -5.61 -10.42 5.48
N THR A 29 -6.46 -11.26 4.88
CA THR A 29 -6.17 -11.95 3.62
C THR A 29 -5.94 -10.95 2.49
N ILE A 30 -6.85 -9.99 2.29
CA ILE A 30 -6.71 -9.02 1.20
C ILE A 30 -5.53 -8.08 1.42
N THR A 31 -5.26 -7.62 2.66
CA THR A 31 -4.09 -6.80 2.97
C THR A 31 -2.80 -7.57 2.69
N TYR A 32 -2.71 -8.83 3.10
CA TYR A 32 -1.51 -9.64 2.91
C TYR A 32 -1.22 -9.91 1.43
N GLU A 33 -2.20 -10.43 0.67
CA GLU A 33 -1.97 -10.74 -0.75
C GLU A 33 -1.70 -9.47 -1.56
N THR A 34 -2.37 -8.35 -1.27
CA THR A 34 -2.10 -7.07 -1.93
C THR A 34 -0.70 -6.57 -1.64
N LEU A 35 -0.28 -6.56 -0.37
CA LEU A 35 1.06 -6.10 0.00
C LEU A 35 2.14 -7.02 -0.58
N LYS A 36 1.92 -8.34 -0.59
CA LYS A 36 2.81 -9.34 -1.18
C LYS A 36 2.97 -9.14 -2.69
N TYR A 37 1.89 -8.85 -3.41
CA TYR A 37 1.96 -8.53 -4.83
C TYR A 37 2.73 -7.24 -5.09
N ILE A 38 2.37 -6.14 -4.42
CA ILE A 38 3.03 -4.84 -4.62
C ILE A 38 4.51 -4.88 -4.20
N SER A 39 4.87 -5.67 -3.18
CA SER A 39 6.27 -5.85 -2.76
C SER A 39 7.18 -6.49 -3.82
N LYS A 40 6.58 -7.13 -4.85
CA LYS A 40 7.30 -7.69 -6.00
C LYS A 40 7.43 -6.70 -7.16
N THR A 41 6.75 -5.55 -7.11
CA THR A 41 6.82 -4.53 -8.16
C THR A 41 7.92 -3.50 -7.84
N PRO A 42 8.38 -2.72 -8.83
CA PRO A 42 9.33 -1.63 -8.61
C PRO A 42 8.82 -0.53 -7.66
N CYS A 43 7.50 -0.47 -7.40
CA CYS A 43 6.87 0.54 -6.55
C CYS A 43 7.35 0.50 -5.09
N ARG A 44 7.95 -0.61 -4.64
CA ARG A 44 8.47 -0.74 -3.27
C ARG A 44 9.61 0.22 -2.93
N HIS A 45 10.29 0.77 -3.94
CA HIS A 45 11.40 1.72 -3.77
C HIS A 45 10.99 3.17 -4.03
N GLN A 46 9.70 3.43 -4.29
CA GLN A 46 9.22 4.79 -4.56
C GLN A 46 8.88 5.50 -3.25
N SER A 47 9.14 6.81 -3.23
CA SER A 47 8.67 7.72 -2.18
C SER A 47 7.61 8.68 -2.74
N PRO A 48 6.84 9.37 -1.89
CA PRO A 48 5.91 10.40 -2.32
C PRO A 48 6.57 11.48 -3.19
N GLU A 49 7.83 11.80 -2.94
CA GLU A 49 8.63 12.80 -3.66
C GLU A 49 8.86 12.37 -5.11
N ILE A 50 9.32 11.12 -5.32
CA ILE A 50 9.53 10.55 -6.66
C ILE A 50 8.24 10.59 -7.48
N VAL A 51 7.10 10.26 -6.86
CA VAL A 51 5.80 10.29 -7.54
C VAL A 51 5.39 11.72 -7.89
N ARG A 52 5.60 12.70 -7.00
CA ARG A 52 5.31 14.12 -7.27
C ARG A 52 6.17 14.67 -8.41
N GLU A 53 7.46 14.34 -8.42
CA GLU A 53 8.38 14.74 -9.48
C GLU A 53 7.96 14.15 -10.83
N PHE A 54 7.65 12.84 -10.88
CA PHE A 54 7.14 12.19 -12.08
C PHE A 54 5.87 12.88 -12.60
N LEU A 55 4.87 13.10 -11.73
CA LEU A 55 3.62 13.76 -12.10
C LEU A 55 3.85 15.19 -12.62
N THR A 56 4.83 15.90 -12.08
CA THR A 56 5.21 17.25 -12.52
C THR A 56 5.83 17.21 -13.92
N ALA A 57 6.76 16.28 -14.16
CA ALA A 57 7.42 16.10 -15.45
C ALA A 57 6.43 15.69 -16.56
N VAL A 58 5.44 14.83 -16.26
CA VAL A 58 4.47 14.38 -17.28
C VAL A 58 3.30 15.35 -17.48
N LYS A 59 3.12 16.35 -16.60
CA LYS A 59 1.98 17.29 -16.62
C LYS A 59 1.82 18.02 -17.96
N SER A 60 2.91 18.44 -18.58
CA SER A 60 2.91 19.15 -19.86
C SER A 60 2.52 18.28 -21.06
N HIS A 61 2.57 16.96 -20.92
CA HIS A 61 2.35 16.01 -22.00
C HIS A 61 0.86 15.68 -22.23
N LYS A 62 -0.06 16.31 -21.48
CA LYS A 62 -1.53 16.18 -21.62
C LYS A 62 -2.03 14.72 -21.57
N LEU A 63 -1.39 13.90 -20.74
CA LEU A 63 -1.80 12.52 -20.50
C LEU A 63 -3.03 12.47 -19.59
N THR A 64 -3.89 11.47 -19.79
CA THR A 64 -5.03 11.19 -18.90
C THR A 64 -4.54 10.56 -17.59
N LYS A 65 -5.38 10.61 -16.55
CA LYS A 65 -5.13 9.89 -15.30
C LYS A 65 -5.33 8.40 -15.45
#